data_AF-A0A0K0DRM9-F1
#
_entry.id   AF-A0A0K0DRM9-F1
#
_cell.length_a   1.000
_cell.length_b   1.000
_cell.length_c   1.000
_cell.angle_alpha   90.00
_cell.angle_beta   90.00
_cell.angle_gamma   90.00
#
_symmetry.space_group_name_H-M   'P 1'
#
loop_
_entity.id
_entity.type
_entity.pdbx_description
1 polymer ?
#
loop_
_entity_poly.entity_id
_entity_poly.type
_entity_poly.pdbx_seq_one_letter_code
_entity_poly.pdbx_strand_id
1 'polypeptide(L)'
;LTCFITLEEFYVRSCAKESSYKKMLEDLRIDYKDALENSPCVEWLKGDGVAVWYSPCVEWLKGDGVAVWYNGMWQRGMVSARVPNGVDTVEVFLIDVGATVAVDKENLVPLCDIYHQIAPYAVCCTVGPFRIYRGRALEFSLQYYCIYVQKRFAFAEMCKRVTDFLMESNIPGLDVEIHNKIWDERDKWKVKLTYKDLRLPDCFVQENLITLK
;
A
#
# COMPACT_ATOMS: atom_id res chain seq x y z
N LEU A 1 5.59 9.39 -6.04
CA LEU A 1 4.54 8.35 -5.97
C LEU A 1 5.17 7.10 -5.41
N THR A 2 4.53 6.41 -4.47
CA THR A 2 5.06 5.16 -3.88
C THR A 2 4.23 3.95 -4.25
N CYS A 3 2.92 4.12 -4.42
CA CYS A 3 2.01 3.09 -4.94
C CYS A 3 0.88 3.76 -5.72
N PHE A 4 0.44 3.18 -6.84
CA PHE A 4 -0.75 3.66 -7.57
C PHE A 4 -1.70 2.49 -7.78
N ILE A 5 -2.91 2.60 -7.19
CA ILE A 5 -3.94 1.59 -7.30
C ILE A 5 -5.01 2.09 -8.29
N THR A 6 -5.56 3.27 -8.02
CA THR A 6 -6.53 3.96 -8.88
C THR A 6 -6.44 5.47 -8.67
N LEU A 7 -7.23 6.24 -9.44
CA LEU A 7 -7.42 7.67 -9.19
C LEU A 7 -8.12 7.99 -7.84
N GLU A 8 -8.83 7.03 -7.24
CA GLU A 8 -9.46 7.16 -5.91
C GLU A 8 -8.53 6.73 -4.77
N GLU A 9 -7.44 6.04 -5.10
CA GLU A 9 -6.52 5.51 -4.12
C GLU A 9 -5.12 5.32 -4.71
N PHE A 10 -4.21 6.17 -4.28
CA PHE A 10 -2.78 6.04 -4.55
C PHE A 10 -2.02 6.64 -3.38
N TYR A 11 -0.74 6.34 -3.29
CA TYR A 11 0.10 6.70 -2.17
C TYR A 11 1.29 7.51 -2.62
N VAL A 12 1.57 8.57 -1.88
CA VAL A 12 2.68 9.48 -2.14
C VAL A 12 3.52 9.63 -0.88
N ARG A 13 4.81 9.84 -1.08
CA ARG A 13 5.75 10.21 -0.03
C ARG A 13 6.38 11.54 -0.40
N SER A 14 6.51 12.43 0.57
CA SER A 14 7.18 13.71 0.39
C SER A 14 8.67 13.51 0.17
N CYS A 15 9.24 14.13 -0.86
CA CYS A 15 10.69 14.12 -1.11
C CYS A 15 11.48 14.69 0.08
N ALA A 16 10.90 15.62 0.85
CA ALA A 16 11.53 16.18 2.04
C ALA A 16 11.71 15.15 3.17
N LYS A 17 10.91 14.08 3.18
CA LYS A 17 11.01 12.99 4.16
C LYS A 17 11.85 11.81 3.68
N GLU A 18 12.40 11.85 2.46
CA GLU A 18 13.10 10.72 1.85
C GLU A 18 14.36 10.32 2.65
N SER A 19 15.13 11.30 3.15
CA SER A 19 16.30 11.01 3.98
C SER A 19 15.94 10.34 5.31
N SER A 20 14.87 10.79 5.97
CA SER A 20 14.37 10.19 7.21
C SER A 20 13.82 8.78 6.99
N TYR A 21 13.12 8.57 5.86
CA TYR A 21 12.64 7.26 5.45
C TYR A 21 13.81 6.28 5.23
N LYS A 22 14.83 6.68 4.47
CA LYS A 22 16.03 5.86 4.24
C LYS A 22 16.76 5.53 5.53
N LYS A 23 16.86 6.50 6.45
CA LYS A 23 17.42 6.24 7.78
C LYS A 23 16.61 5.20 8.54
N MET A 24 15.27 5.32 8.57
CA MET A 24 14.40 4.35 9.23
C MET A 24 14.56 2.93 8.67
N LEU A 25 14.69 2.79 7.34
CA LEU A 25 14.97 1.50 6.72
C LEU A 25 16.33 0.92 7.12
N GLU A 26 17.35 1.76 7.26
CA GLU A 26 18.67 1.32 7.73
C GLU A 26 18.63 0.93 9.21
N ASP A 27 17.91 1.69 10.04
CA ASP A 27 17.69 1.36 11.45
C ASP A 27 16.97 0.00 11.55
N LEU A 28 15.90 -0.24 10.78
CA LEU A 28 15.23 -1.55 10.70
C LEU A 28 16.19 -2.65 10.26
N ARG A 29 17.05 -2.37 9.26
CA ARG A 29 18.03 -3.33 8.77
C ARG A 29 18.99 -3.76 9.87
N ILE A 30 19.44 -2.82 10.69
CA ILE A 30 20.37 -3.07 11.80
C ILE A 30 19.67 -3.83 12.93
N ASP A 31 18.48 -3.37 13.33
CA ASP A 31 17.75 -3.92 14.47
C ASP A 31 17.21 -5.33 14.20
N TYR A 32 16.85 -5.63 12.95
CA TYR A 32 16.30 -6.92 12.54
C TYR A 32 17.29 -7.77 11.71
N LYS A 33 18.57 -7.41 11.64
CA LYS A 33 19.58 -8.08 10.79
C LYS A 33 19.65 -9.60 10.98
N ASP A 34 19.46 -10.07 12.21
CA ASP A 34 19.52 -11.48 12.55
C ASP A 34 18.13 -12.07 12.84
N ALA A 35 17.04 -11.32 12.65
CA ALA A 35 15.71 -11.74 13.09
C ALA A 35 15.15 -12.95 12.31
N LEU A 36 15.59 -13.15 11.06
CA LEU A 36 15.21 -14.32 10.25
C LEU A 36 16.03 -15.56 10.63
N GLU A 37 17.31 -15.38 10.93
CA GLU A 37 18.22 -16.49 11.30
C GLU A 37 18.05 -16.90 12.77
N ASN A 38 17.79 -15.91 13.64
CA ASN A 38 17.61 -16.10 15.07
C ASN A 38 16.15 -16.19 15.49
N SER A 39 15.17 -16.36 14.57
CA SER A 39 13.73 -16.38 14.86
C SER A 39 13.44 -17.02 16.22
N PRO A 40 13.34 -16.23 17.30
CA PRO A 40 13.51 -16.80 18.62
C PRO A 40 12.14 -17.19 19.08
N CYS A 41 11.90 -18.49 19.12
CA CYS A 41 11.02 -18.99 20.14
C CYS A 41 11.76 -19.02 21.47
N VAL A 42 11.74 -17.88 22.15
CA VAL A 42 12.18 -17.81 23.53
C VAL A 42 11.12 -17.06 24.32
N GLU A 43 10.20 -17.82 24.90
CA GLU A 43 9.38 -17.35 26.01
C GLU A 43 10.25 -17.41 27.29
N TRP A 44 10.53 -16.26 27.92
CA TRP A 44 11.22 -16.25 29.21
C TRP A 44 10.24 -16.67 30.32
N LEU A 45 10.04 -17.97 30.50
CA LEU A 45 9.41 -18.47 31.71
C LEU A 45 10.40 -18.35 32.87
N LYS A 46 10.04 -17.50 33.85
CA LYS A 46 10.72 -17.46 35.15
C LYS A 46 10.46 -18.79 35.87
N GLY A 47 11.45 -19.67 35.87
CA GLY A 47 11.49 -20.88 36.66
C GLY A 47 11.68 -22.13 35.80
N ASP A 48 12.69 -22.92 36.15
CA ASP A 48 12.83 -24.32 35.76
C ASP A 48 13.42 -24.61 34.36
N GLY A 49 14.52 -23.92 34.01
CA GLY A 49 15.74 -24.55 33.45
C GLY A 49 15.68 -25.47 32.22
N VAL A 50 14.57 -25.60 31.51
CA VAL A 50 14.41 -26.45 30.31
C VAL A 50 13.89 -25.59 29.18
N ALA A 51 14.77 -25.28 28.22
CA ALA A 51 14.36 -24.63 26.98
C ALA A 51 13.60 -25.64 26.10
N VAL A 52 12.29 -25.44 25.94
CA VAL A 52 11.49 -26.16 24.95
C VAL A 52 11.35 -25.28 23.71
N TRP A 53 11.86 -25.75 22.57
CA TRP A 53 11.83 -25.03 21.30
C TRP A 53 10.42 -25.11 20.70
N TYR A 54 9.64 -24.03 20.82
CA TYR A 54 8.31 -23.91 20.20
C TYR A 54 8.32 -22.77 19.20
N SER A 55 8.55 -23.00 17.90
CA SER A 55 8.32 -21.98 16.85
C SER A 55 7.04 -21.23 17.20
N PRO A 56 7.10 -19.94 17.58
CA PRO A 56 5.92 -19.34 18.18
C PRO A 56 4.93 -19.25 17.03
N CYS A 57 3.86 -20.03 17.15
CA CYS A 57 2.68 -19.91 16.29
C CYS A 57 2.07 -18.54 16.59
N VAL A 58 2.71 -17.46 16.13
CA VAL A 58 2.19 -16.11 16.23
C VAL A 58 0.95 -16.10 15.33
N GLU A 59 -0.22 -16.14 15.96
CA GLU A 59 -1.47 -15.88 15.27
C GLU A 59 -1.52 -14.40 14.93
N TRP A 60 -1.20 -14.07 13.67
CA TRP A 60 -1.28 -12.70 13.16
C TRP A 60 -2.74 -12.25 13.06
N LEU A 61 -3.07 -11.18 13.78
CA LEU A 61 -4.38 -10.56 13.77
C LEU A 61 -4.38 -9.33 12.86
N LYS A 62 -5.54 -9.06 12.27
CA LYS A 62 -5.74 -7.83 11.48
C LYS A 62 -5.42 -6.61 12.35
N GLY A 63 -4.53 -5.75 11.86
CA GLY A 63 -4.09 -4.53 12.55
C GLY A 63 -2.77 -4.66 13.30
N ASP A 64 -2.21 -5.88 13.43
CA ASP A 64 -0.91 -6.06 14.08
C ASP A 64 0.19 -5.35 13.29
N GLY A 65 1.03 -4.59 14.01
CA GLY A 65 2.23 -3.97 13.47
C GLY A 65 3.33 -5.00 13.30
N VAL A 66 3.88 -5.09 12.08
CA VAL A 66 4.92 -6.08 11.73
C VAL A 66 6.12 -5.42 11.07
N ALA A 67 7.31 -5.95 11.34
CA ALA A 67 8.45 -5.76 10.45
C ALA A 67 8.46 -6.91 9.45
N VAL A 68 8.58 -6.57 8.16
CA VAL A 68 8.47 -7.51 7.05
C VAL A 68 9.74 -7.50 6.21
N TRP A 69 10.29 -8.68 5.97
CA TRP A 69 11.37 -8.87 5.01
C TRP A 69 10.76 -9.12 3.63
N TYR A 70 10.87 -8.14 2.74
CA TYR A 70 10.28 -8.22 1.41
C TYR A 70 11.14 -7.47 0.39
N ASN A 71 11.36 -8.08 -0.78
CA ASN A 71 12.25 -7.57 -1.83
C ASN A 71 13.67 -7.23 -1.34
N GLY A 72 14.21 -8.06 -0.43
CA GLY A 72 15.58 -7.94 0.06
C GLY A 72 15.80 -6.78 1.06
N MET A 73 14.73 -6.28 1.69
CA MET A 73 14.82 -5.22 2.69
C MET A 73 13.74 -5.34 3.77
N TRP A 74 14.07 -4.89 4.97
CA TRP A 74 13.13 -4.75 6.08
C TRP A 74 12.26 -3.51 5.90
N GLN A 75 10.95 -3.66 6.13
CA GLN A 75 9.96 -2.60 6.00
C GLN A 75 8.94 -2.67 7.13
N ARG A 76 8.22 -1.58 7.38
CA ARG A 76 7.09 -1.58 8.31
C ARG A 76 5.82 -2.00 7.58
N GLY A 77 5.06 -2.89 8.21
CA GLY A 77 3.81 -3.41 7.70
C GLY A 77 2.73 -3.44 8.75
N MET A 78 1.51 -3.65 8.30
CA MET A 78 0.35 -3.94 9.12
C MET A 78 -0.39 -5.13 8.52
N VAL A 79 -0.78 -6.09 9.34
CA VAL A 79 -1.54 -7.26 8.87
C VAL A 79 -2.92 -6.81 8.38
N SER A 80 -3.21 -7.06 7.10
CA SER A 80 -4.40 -6.55 6.40
C SER A 80 -5.67 -7.35 6.71
N ALA A 81 -5.51 -8.66 6.95
CA ALA A 81 -6.61 -9.59 7.20
C ALA A 81 -6.19 -10.65 8.22
N ARG A 82 -7.18 -11.24 8.90
CA ARG A 82 -6.94 -12.36 9.81
C ARG A 82 -6.40 -13.54 8.99
N VAL A 83 -5.28 -14.11 9.43
CA VAL A 83 -4.67 -15.27 8.78
C VAL A 83 -5.37 -16.53 9.29
N PRO A 84 -6.05 -17.32 8.44
CA PRO A 84 -6.64 -18.58 8.86
C PRO A 84 -5.56 -19.58 9.30
N ASN A 85 -5.93 -20.49 10.20
CA ASN A 85 -5.02 -21.54 10.66
C ASN A 85 -4.58 -22.41 9.48
N GLY A 86 -3.26 -22.66 9.38
CA GLY A 86 -2.67 -23.48 8.31
C GLY A 86 -2.36 -22.73 7.00
N VAL A 87 -2.54 -21.41 6.94
CA VAL A 87 -2.05 -20.60 5.82
C VAL A 87 -0.66 -20.07 6.14
N ASP A 88 0.33 -20.33 5.28
CA ASP A 88 1.72 -19.89 5.49
C ASP A 88 1.99 -18.48 4.98
N THR A 89 1.09 -17.92 4.18
CA THR A 89 1.16 -16.55 3.67
C THR A 89 0.25 -15.60 4.46
N VAL A 90 0.74 -14.39 4.66
CA VAL A 90 0.06 -13.31 5.37
C VAL A 90 -0.02 -12.11 4.44
N GLU A 91 -1.21 -11.52 4.32
CA GLU A 91 -1.38 -10.25 3.62
C GLU A 91 -0.98 -9.10 4.54
N VAL A 92 0.03 -8.34 4.12
CA VAL A 92 0.59 -7.21 4.87
C VAL A 92 0.52 -5.95 4.03
N PHE A 93 -0.05 -4.90 4.60
CA PHE A 93 -0.02 -3.55 4.05
C PHE A 93 1.25 -2.83 4.49
N LEU A 94 2.14 -2.54 3.54
CA LEU A 94 3.39 -1.81 3.74
C LEU A 94 3.07 -0.33 4.01
N ILE A 95 3.03 0.07 5.28
CA ILE A 95 2.48 1.38 5.70
C ILE A 95 3.26 2.58 5.15
N ASP A 96 4.54 2.41 4.81
CA ASP A 96 5.41 3.46 4.28
C ASP A 96 5.47 3.53 2.75
N VAL A 97 4.77 2.59 2.09
CA VAL A 97 4.71 2.45 0.63
C VAL A 97 3.28 2.59 0.13
N GLY A 98 2.31 2.03 0.86
CA GLY A 98 0.90 1.98 0.48
C GLY A 98 0.52 0.76 -0.37
N ALA A 99 1.34 -0.30 -0.35
CA ALA A 99 1.11 -1.52 -1.12
C ALA A 99 0.74 -2.69 -0.19
N THR A 100 -0.18 -3.54 -0.63
CA THR A 100 -0.46 -4.82 0.05
C THR A 100 0.35 -5.92 -0.63
N VAL A 101 1.06 -6.72 0.16
CA VAL A 101 1.90 -7.83 -0.30
C VAL A 101 1.51 -9.10 0.44
N ALA A 102 1.59 -10.24 -0.24
CA ALA A 102 1.53 -11.55 0.41
C ALA A 102 2.95 -12.00 0.73
N VAL A 103 3.21 -12.32 1.99
CA VAL A 103 4.53 -12.71 2.49
C VAL A 103 4.43 -13.94 3.37
N ASP A 104 5.43 -14.81 3.31
CA ASP A 104 5.48 -15.99 4.17
C ASP A 104 5.66 -15.58 5.64
N LYS A 105 5.04 -16.32 6.55
CA LYS A 105 5.10 -16.06 8.00
C LYS A 105 6.52 -15.98 8.54
N GLU A 106 7.44 -16.75 7.96
CA GLU A 106 8.86 -16.75 8.33
C GLU A 106 9.56 -15.41 8.02
N ASN A 107 9.00 -14.61 7.10
CA ASN A 107 9.49 -13.29 6.74
C ASN A 107 8.85 -12.16 7.58
N LEU A 108 8.11 -12.52 8.63
CA LEU A 108 7.42 -11.60 9.51
C LEU A 108 7.89 -11.73 10.96
N VAL A 109 8.08 -10.58 11.59
CA VAL A 109 8.37 -10.47 13.01
C VAL A 109 7.59 -9.29 13.61
N PRO A 110 7.26 -9.31 14.91
CA PRO A 110 6.57 -8.19 15.54
C PRO A 110 7.34 -6.89 15.40
N LEU A 111 6.63 -5.80 15.11
CA LEU A 111 7.24 -4.48 15.00
C LEU A 111 7.58 -3.93 16.39
N CYS A 112 8.82 -3.48 16.58
CA CYS A 112 9.29 -2.90 17.83
C CYS A 112 8.56 -1.58 18.10
N ASP A 113 8.19 -1.34 19.36
CA ASP A 113 7.35 -0.20 19.78
C ASP A 113 7.91 1.17 19.40
N ILE A 114 9.24 1.30 19.29
CA ILE A 114 9.88 2.55 18.85
C ILE A 114 9.41 2.97 17.45
N TYR A 115 9.09 2.00 16.58
CA TYR A 115 8.63 2.25 15.22
C TYR A 115 7.13 2.54 15.15
N HIS A 116 6.34 2.20 16.17
CA HIS A 116 4.93 2.61 16.26
C HIS A 116 4.78 4.13 16.46
N GLN A 117 5.80 4.79 17.01
CA GLN A 117 5.78 6.24 17.27
C GLN A 117 6.10 7.07 16.03
N ILE A 118 6.64 6.45 14.97
CA ILE A 118 6.96 7.13 13.72
C ILE A 118 5.73 7.11 12.83
N ALA A 119 5.21 8.29 12.46
CA ALA A 119 4.09 8.38 11.53
C ALA A 119 4.42 7.69 10.18
N PRO A 120 3.45 7.05 9.49
CA PRO A 120 3.66 6.51 8.15
C PRO A 120 4.21 7.56 7.18
N TYR A 121 5.16 7.14 6.33
CA TYR A 121 5.78 8.00 5.33
C TYR A 121 4.93 8.13 4.06
N ALA A 122 4.11 7.12 3.76
CA ALA A 122 3.16 7.17 2.66
C ALA A 122 1.83 7.78 3.10
N VAL A 123 1.26 8.63 2.25
CA VAL A 123 -0.03 9.28 2.47
C VAL A 123 -1.00 8.81 1.39
N CYS A 124 -2.19 8.36 1.79
CA CYS A 124 -3.25 7.96 0.88
C CYS A 124 -3.85 9.21 0.21
N CYS A 125 -4.00 9.17 -1.11
CA CYS A 125 -4.44 10.28 -1.93
C CYS A 125 -5.56 9.88 -2.90
N THR A 126 -6.32 10.89 -3.32
CA THR A 126 -7.30 10.82 -4.41
C THR A 126 -7.22 12.07 -5.28
N VAL A 127 -7.45 11.93 -6.58
CA VAL A 127 -7.54 13.10 -7.49
C VAL A 127 -8.87 13.85 -7.37
N GLY A 128 -9.80 13.35 -6.54
CA GLY A 128 -11.11 13.94 -6.34
C GLY A 128 -12.23 13.21 -7.09
N PRO A 129 -13.45 13.77 -7.07
CA PRO A 129 -14.61 13.09 -7.59
C PRO A 129 -14.60 13.03 -9.12
N PHE A 130 -14.71 11.83 -9.66
CA PHE A 130 -15.00 11.57 -11.06
C PHE A 130 -16.10 10.53 -11.17
N ARG A 131 -16.64 10.36 -12.37
CA ARG A 131 -17.57 9.26 -12.69
C ARG A 131 -16.99 8.47 -13.83
N ILE A 132 -16.84 7.16 -13.64
CA ILE A 132 -16.57 6.23 -14.75
C ILE A 132 -17.73 6.37 -15.74
N TYR A 133 -17.38 6.61 -17.00
CA TYR A 133 -18.35 6.84 -18.07
C TYR A 133 -19.24 5.61 -18.25
N ARG A 134 -20.56 5.82 -18.21
CA ARG A 134 -21.56 4.74 -18.32
C ARG A 134 -22.26 4.66 -19.68
N GLY A 135 -21.86 5.49 -20.65
CA GLY A 135 -22.62 5.67 -21.90
C GLY A 135 -23.86 6.56 -21.72
N ARG A 136 -24.40 7.08 -22.83
CA ARG A 136 -25.76 7.65 -22.87
C ARG A 136 -26.70 6.54 -23.35
N ALA A 137 -27.46 5.90 -22.47
CA ALA A 137 -28.56 5.04 -22.88
C ALA A 137 -29.66 4.95 -21.81
N LEU A 138 -30.89 4.84 -22.29
CA LEU A 138 -32.13 4.62 -21.53
C LEU A 138 -31.98 3.42 -20.59
N GLU A 139 -32.51 3.58 -19.39
CA GLU A 139 -32.36 2.66 -18.27
C GLU A 139 -32.81 1.21 -18.62
N PHE A 140 -32.07 0.22 -18.13
CA PHE A 140 -32.43 -1.22 -18.06
C PHE A 140 -32.26 -2.15 -19.30
N SER A 141 -31.18 -2.03 -20.09
CA SER A 141 -30.81 -3.09 -21.06
C SER A 141 -29.55 -3.87 -20.65
N LEU A 142 -29.48 -5.17 -20.94
CA LEU A 142 -28.25 -5.99 -20.76
C LEU A 142 -27.05 -5.38 -21.50
N GLN A 143 -27.31 -4.72 -22.64
CA GLN A 143 -26.31 -4.00 -23.41
C GLN A 143 -25.67 -2.85 -22.62
N TYR A 144 -26.44 -2.14 -21.79
CA TYR A 144 -25.92 -1.11 -20.88
C TYR A 144 -24.96 -1.69 -19.84
N TYR A 145 -25.30 -2.83 -19.24
CA TYR A 145 -24.43 -3.50 -18.27
C TYR A 145 -23.12 -3.97 -18.92
N CYS A 146 -23.17 -4.54 -20.13
CA CYS A 146 -21.98 -4.93 -20.88
C CYS A 146 -21.05 -3.74 -21.15
N ILE A 147 -21.60 -2.60 -21.58
CA ILE A 147 -20.81 -1.37 -21.81
C ILE A 147 -20.17 -0.87 -20.51
N TYR A 148 -20.92 -0.89 -19.40
CA TYR A 148 -20.40 -0.49 -18.10
C TYR A 148 -19.24 -1.37 -17.63
N VAL A 149 -19.38 -2.70 -17.73
CA VAL A 149 -18.32 -3.66 -17.37
C VAL A 149 -17.09 -3.47 -18.25
N GLN A 150 -17.28 -3.28 -19.57
CA GLN A 150 -16.18 -3.00 -20.50
C GLN A 150 -15.44 -1.70 -20.13
N LYS A 151 -16.16 -0.63 -19.77
CA LYS A 151 -15.55 0.63 -19.36
C LYS A 151 -14.82 0.53 -18.02
N ARG A 152 -15.34 -0.24 -17.06
CA ARG A 152 -14.61 -0.54 -15.81
C ARG A 152 -13.33 -1.32 -16.06
N PHE A 153 -13.38 -2.32 -16.94
CA PHE A 153 -12.21 -3.09 -17.31
C PHE A 153 -11.14 -2.21 -17.98
N ALA A 154 -11.55 -1.40 -18.97
CA ALA A 154 -10.66 -0.44 -19.62
C ALA A 154 -10.07 0.59 -18.65
N PHE A 155 -10.85 1.04 -17.66
CA PHE A 155 -10.35 1.92 -16.58
C PHE A 155 -9.28 1.24 -15.73
N ALA A 156 -9.49 -0.02 -15.33
CA ALA A 156 -8.51 -0.79 -14.55
C ALA A 156 -7.22 -1.02 -15.35
N GLU A 157 -7.33 -1.38 -16.64
CA GLU A 157 -6.18 -1.53 -17.54
C GLU A 157 -5.41 -0.21 -17.70
N MET A 158 -6.10 0.93 -17.82
CA MET A 158 -5.44 2.23 -17.88
C MET A 158 -4.74 2.57 -16.57
N CYS A 159 -5.34 2.27 -15.41
CA CYS A 159 -4.69 2.44 -14.11
C CYS A 159 -3.40 1.62 -14.04
N LYS A 160 -3.44 0.35 -14.49
CA LYS A 160 -2.27 -0.53 -14.53
C LYS A 160 -1.17 0.05 -15.42
N ARG A 161 -1.49 0.49 -16.64
CA ARG A 161 -0.52 1.14 -17.55
C ARG A 161 0.11 2.38 -16.94
N VAL A 162 -0.69 3.18 -16.23
CA VAL A 162 -0.20 4.35 -15.49
C VAL A 162 0.72 3.93 -14.36
N THR A 163 0.40 2.87 -13.62
CA THR A 163 1.29 2.31 -12.59
C THR A 163 2.61 1.87 -13.21
N ASP A 164 2.56 1.03 -14.24
CA ASP A 164 3.76 0.51 -14.91
C ASP A 164 4.63 1.68 -15.41
N PHE A 165 4.02 2.66 -16.09
CA PHE A 165 4.72 3.86 -16.58
C PHE A 165 5.33 4.72 -15.47
N LEU A 166 4.58 5.02 -14.40
CA LEU A 166 5.04 5.90 -13.32
C LEU A 166 6.02 5.22 -12.36
N MET A 167 6.04 3.88 -12.30
CA MET A 167 6.91 3.11 -11.40
C MET A 167 8.19 2.61 -12.08
N GLU A 168 8.16 2.28 -13.39
CA GLU A 168 9.33 1.79 -14.11
C GLU A 168 10.42 2.84 -14.32
N SER A 169 10.06 4.11 -14.21
CA SER A 169 11.06 5.16 -14.19
C SER A 169 10.87 6.01 -12.94
N ASN A 170 11.99 6.34 -12.31
CA ASN A 170 12.05 7.29 -11.21
C ASN A 170 11.79 8.70 -11.79
N ILE A 171 10.66 8.88 -12.50
CA ILE A 171 10.52 9.90 -13.53
C ILE A 171 10.45 11.26 -12.85
N PRO A 172 11.43 12.14 -13.09
CA PRO A 172 11.31 13.52 -12.66
C PRO A 172 10.12 14.18 -13.36
N GLY A 173 9.31 14.93 -12.61
CA GLY A 173 8.20 15.72 -13.16
C GLY A 173 6.81 15.24 -12.79
N LEU A 174 6.67 14.25 -11.90
CA LEU A 174 5.41 14.04 -11.19
C LEU A 174 5.30 15.05 -10.04
N ASP A 175 4.29 15.90 -10.10
CA ASP A 175 3.97 16.88 -9.08
C ASP A 175 2.62 16.59 -8.42
N VAL A 176 2.56 16.80 -7.11
CA VAL A 176 1.39 16.49 -6.27
C VAL A 176 1.06 17.72 -5.45
N GLU A 177 0.04 18.45 -5.90
CA GLU A 177 -0.45 19.64 -5.22
C GLU A 177 -1.61 19.25 -4.28
N ILE A 178 -1.47 19.51 -2.98
CA ILE A 178 -2.47 19.12 -1.98
C ILE A 178 -3.55 20.20 -1.89
N HIS A 179 -4.79 19.84 -2.17
CA HIS A 179 -5.91 20.78 -2.17
C HIS A 179 -6.68 20.76 -0.85
N ASN A 180 -6.98 19.57 -0.32
CA ASN A 180 -7.74 19.44 0.91
C ASN A 180 -7.52 18.08 1.56
N LYS A 181 -7.75 17.98 2.88
CA LYS A 181 -7.80 16.71 3.58
C LYS A 181 -9.24 16.20 3.62
N ILE A 182 -9.45 14.96 3.20
CA ILE A 182 -10.73 14.25 3.31
C ILE A 182 -10.63 13.31 4.50
N TRP A 183 -11.50 13.49 5.48
CA TRP A 183 -11.61 12.59 6.62
C TRP A 183 -12.62 11.49 6.26
N ASP A 184 -12.13 10.42 5.63
CA ASP A 184 -12.87 9.17 5.39
C ASP A 184 -12.22 8.02 6.19
N GLU A 185 -12.69 6.78 6.02
CA GLU A 185 -12.14 5.60 6.72
C GLU A 185 -10.63 5.38 6.48
N ARG A 186 -10.03 6.04 5.47
CA ARG A 186 -8.60 5.93 5.11
C ARG A 186 -7.83 7.25 5.19
N ASP A 187 -8.42 8.31 5.77
CA ASP A 187 -7.83 9.65 5.92
C ASP A 187 -7.14 10.17 4.64
N LYS A 188 -7.88 10.15 3.51
CA LYS A 188 -7.34 10.50 2.19
C LYS A 188 -7.06 12.00 1.99
N TRP A 189 -6.01 12.31 1.24
CA TRP A 189 -5.73 13.68 0.80
C TRP A 189 -6.23 13.88 -0.62
N LYS A 190 -7.07 14.90 -0.84
CA LYS A 190 -7.45 15.33 -2.18
C LYS A 190 -6.31 16.13 -2.78
N VAL A 191 -5.80 15.65 -3.89
CA VAL A 191 -4.64 16.24 -4.56
C VAL A 191 -4.92 16.47 -6.04
N LYS A 192 -4.18 17.39 -6.64
CA LYS A 192 -4.05 17.51 -8.08
C LYS A 192 -2.75 16.85 -8.48
N LEU A 193 -2.88 15.82 -9.32
CA LEU A 193 -1.79 14.99 -9.78
C LEU A 193 -1.41 15.41 -11.21
N THR A 194 -0.18 15.89 -11.38
CA THR A 194 0.32 16.42 -12.64
C THR A 194 1.61 15.72 -13.02
N TYR A 195 1.79 15.40 -14.30
CA TYR A 195 3.02 14.83 -14.85
C TYR A 195 3.44 15.63 -16.07
N LYS A 196 4.63 16.29 -16.01
CA LYS A 196 5.13 17.17 -17.09
C LYS A 196 4.06 18.15 -17.59
N ASP A 197 3.46 18.89 -16.64
CA ASP A 197 2.38 19.86 -16.86
C ASP A 197 1.03 19.29 -17.34
N LEU A 198 0.92 17.98 -17.56
CA LEU A 198 -0.34 17.31 -17.90
C LEU A 198 -1.03 16.79 -16.63
N ARG A 199 -2.30 17.11 -16.44
CA ARG A 199 -3.07 16.55 -15.32
C ARG A 199 -3.34 15.08 -15.62
N LEU A 200 -2.93 14.19 -14.72
CA LEU A 200 -3.11 12.75 -14.92
C LEU A 200 -4.58 12.35 -15.16
N PRO A 201 -5.59 12.93 -14.50
CA PRO A 201 -6.98 12.58 -14.80
C PRO A 201 -7.41 12.90 -16.24
N ASP A 202 -6.75 13.83 -16.94
CA ASP A 202 -7.14 14.25 -18.29
C ASP A 202 -6.88 13.14 -19.32
N CYS A 203 -5.89 12.27 -19.11
CA CYS A 203 -5.67 11.12 -20.01
C CYS A 203 -6.84 10.11 -19.93
N PHE A 204 -7.46 9.95 -18.76
CA PHE A 204 -8.66 9.12 -18.61
C PHE A 204 -9.91 9.77 -19.23
N VAL A 205 -9.97 11.11 -19.26
CA VAL A 205 -11.04 11.86 -19.94
C VAL A 205 -10.90 11.71 -21.47
N GLN A 206 -9.69 11.85 -22.00
CA GLN A 206 -9.41 11.69 -23.44
C GLN A 206 -9.81 10.32 -23.97
N GLU A 207 -9.60 9.26 -23.16
CA GLU A 207 -10.01 7.89 -23.48
C GLU A 207 -11.52 7.60 -23.23
N ASN A 208 -12.30 8.63 -22.88
CA ASN A 208 -13.72 8.51 -22.53
C ASN A 208 -13.97 7.42 -21.45
N LEU A 209 -13.06 7.33 -20.48
CA LEU A 209 -13.15 6.39 -19.36
C LEU A 209 -13.82 7.04 -18.16
N ILE A 210 -13.55 8.32 -17.94
CA ILE A 210 -14.13 9.09 -16.83
C ILE A 210 -14.68 10.44 -17.30
N THR A 211 -15.51 11.03 -16.44
CA THR A 211 -15.92 12.44 -16.48
C THR A 211 -15.55 13.08 -15.15
N LEU A 212 -14.87 14.22 -15.20
CA LEU A 212 -14.54 14.99 -14.00
C LEU A 212 -15.78 15.77 -13.54
N LYS A 213 -15.94 15.93 -12.22
CA LYS A 213 -16.99 16.78 -11.63
C LYS A 213 -16.47 18.16 -11.28
#